data_AF-A0A1G6TFN1-F1
#
_entry.id   AF-A0A1G6TFN1-F1
#
_cell.length_a   1.000
_cell.length_b   1.000
_cell.length_c   1.000
_cell.angle_alpha   90.00
_cell.angle_beta   90.00
_cell.angle_gamma   90.00
#
_symmetry.space_group_name_H-M   'P 1'
#
loop_
_entity.id
_entity.type
_entity.pdbx_description
1 polymer ?
#
loop_
_entity_poly.entity_id
_entity_poly.type
_entity_poly.pdbx_seq_one_letter_code
_entity_poly.pdbx_strand_id
1 'polypeptide(L)'
;MSLERIRRKRQKNVQEQALLRRESLRLTAEHYRNQPERLPRVLVQHPKAQNIDWDRSVMVDLHLEQYGGYGVSGTVLTQEQRFVEFDLDTNEDYSALDAIGRNLWCDVTEQTSTSRHERGIGVSDGAWALEIQAQLNGEADDNA
;
A
#
# COMPACT_ATOMS: atom_id res chain seq x y z
N MET A 1 21.49 -0.72 -13.41
CA MET A 1 21.86 -1.79 -12.45
C MET A 1 20.71 -2.78 -12.38
N SER A 2 20.96 -4.10 -12.38
CA SER A 2 19.88 -5.10 -12.30
C SER A 2 19.44 -5.30 -10.84
N LEU A 3 18.15 -5.11 -10.54
CA LEU A 3 17.53 -5.33 -9.22
C LEU A 3 17.88 -6.70 -8.61
N GLU A 4 18.03 -7.73 -9.45
CA GLU A 4 18.45 -9.07 -9.04
C GLU A 4 19.84 -9.11 -8.40
N ARG A 5 20.78 -8.28 -8.87
CA ARG A 5 22.14 -8.19 -8.30
C ARG A 5 22.10 -7.53 -6.92
N ILE A 6 21.22 -6.54 -6.74
CA ILE A 6 21.04 -5.84 -5.47
C ILE A 6 20.39 -6.78 -4.43
N ARG A 7 19.38 -7.57 -4.82
CA ARG A 7 18.73 -8.56 -3.94
C ARG A 7 19.72 -9.55 -3.35
N ARG A 8 20.65 -10.06 -4.16
CA ARG A 8 21.67 -11.06 -3.77
C ARG A 8 22.80 -10.51 -2.88
N LYS A 9 22.91 -9.19 -2.74
CA LYS A 9 23.99 -8.55 -1.96
C LYS A 9 23.68 -8.60 -0.46
N ARG A 10 24.67 -9.03 0.35
CA ARG A 10 24.53 -9.22 1.81
C ARG A 10 24.51 -7.89 2.59
N GLN A 11 25.29 -6.90 2.16
CA GLN A 11 25.23 -5.53 2.65
C GLN A 11 24.77 -4.61 1.51
N LYS A 12 23.61 -3.98 1.71
CA LYS A 12 22.99 -3.06 0.77
C LYS A 12 23.22 -1.64 1.29
N ASN A 13 23.57 -0.71 0.43
CA ASN A 13 23.61 0.70 0.82
C ASN A 13 22.19 1.30 0.89
N VAL A 14 22.05 2.49 1.45
CA VAL A 14 20.75 3.16 1.64
C VAL A 14 19.99 3.35 0.32
N GLN A 15 20.71 3.63 -0.78
CA GLN A 15 20.11 3.79 -2.12
C GLN A 15 19.58 2.46 -2.68
N GLU A 16 20.32 1.37 -2.51
CA GLU A 16 19.95 0.01 -2.89
C GLU A 16 18.72 -0.46 -2.09
N GLN A 17 18.65 -0.12 -0.79
CA GLN A 17 17.47 -0.39 0.04
C GLN A 17 16.26 0.44 -0.39
N ALA A 18 16.44 1.72 -0.69
CA ALA A 18 15.37 2.59 -1.18
C ALA A 18 14.82 2.10 -2.53
N LEU A 19 15.69 1.68 -3.44
CA LEU A 19 15.29 1.11 -4.72
C LEU A 19 14.46 -0.18 -4.55
N LEU A 20 14.87 -1.07 -3.65
CA LEU A 20 14.12 -2.30 -3.36
C LEU A 20 12.78 -2.01 -2.69
N ARG A 21 12.69 -0.99 -1.82
CA ARG A 21 11.43 -0.57 -1.21
C ARG A 21 10.46 -0.03 -2.25
N ARG A 22 10.92 0.90 -3.10
CA ARG A 22 10.13 1.41 -4.23
C ARG A 22 9.62 0.27 -5.11
N GLU A 23 10.50 -0.64 -5.51
CA GLU A 23 10.11 -1.75 -6.38
C GLU A 23 9.13 -2.70 -5.69
N SER A 24 9.32 -2.97 -4.40
CA SER A 24 8.37 -3.78 -3.63
C SER A 24 7.00 -3.12 -3.58
N LEU A 25 6.95 -1.82 -3.29
CA LEU A 25 5.70 -1.05 -3.23
C LEU A 25 5.01 -1.02 -4.59
N ARG A 26 5.79 -0.84 -5.67
CA ARG A 26 5.28 -0.88 -7.04
C ARG A 26 4.68 -2.24 -7.38
N LEU A 27 5.39 -3.33 -7.08
CA LEU A 27 4.91 -4.68 -7.32
C LEU A 27 3.64 -4.98 -6.52
N THR A 28 3.56 -4.55 -5.26
CA THR A 28 2.36 -4.66 -4.44
C THR A 28 1.18 -3.89 -5.07
N ALA A 29 1.41 -2.65 -5.45
CA ALA A 29 0.42 -1.80 -6.10
C ALA A 29 -0.09 -2.42 -7.41
N GLU A 30 0.82 -2.82 -8.30
CA GLU A 30 0.51 -3.49 -9.57
C GLU A 30 -0.22 -4.82 -9.35
N HIS A 31 0.15 -5.58 -8.31
CA HIS A 31 -0.47 -6.86 -8.00
C HIS A 31 -1.96 -6.70 -7.73
N TYR A 32 -2.32 -5.82 -6.80
CA TYR A 32 -3.72 -5.62 -6.41
C TYR A 32 -4.52 -4.84 -7.45
N ARG A 33 -3.88 -3.94 -8.20
CA ARG A 33 -4.50 -3.24 -9.33
C ARG A 33 -4.92 -4.19 -10.44
N ASN A 34 -4.03 -5.13 -10.81
CA ASN A 34 -4.28 -6.08 -11.90
C ASN A 34 -5.12 -7.30 -11.46
N GLN A 35 -5.17 -7.58 -10.16
CA GLN A 35 -5.89 -8.72 -9.59
C GLN A 35 -6.80 -8.26 -8.43
N PRO A 36 -7.81 -7.42 -8.70
CA PRO A 36 -8.71 -6.90 -7.67
C PRO A 36 -9.48 -8.02 -6.97
N GLU A 37 -9.63 -9.20 -7.60
CA GLU A 37 -10.23 -10.39 -6.98
C GLU A 37 -9.42 -10.98 -5.83
N ARG A 38 -8.14 -10.61 -5.70
CA ARG A 38 -7.27 -11.03 -4.58
C ARG A 38 -7.39 -10.13 -3.37
N LEU A 39 -8.01 -8.96 -3.50
CA LEU A 39 -8.33 -8.14 -2.34
C LEU A 39 -9.39 -8.86 -1.50
N PRO A 40 -9.22 -8.92 -0.17
CA PRO A 40 -10.27 -9.33 0.75
C PRO A 40 -11.60 -8.67 0.39
N ARG A 41 -12.67 -9.45 0.21
CA ARG A 41 -13.95 -8.88 -0.27
C ARG A 41 -14.51 -7.85 0.71
N VAL A 42 -14.19 -8.00 2.00
CA VAL A 42 -14.51 -6.99 3.02
C VAL A 42 -13.96 -5.61 2.65
N LEU A 43 -12.74 -5.54 2.09
CA LEU A 43 -12.13 -4.30 1.61
C LEU A 43 -12.74 -3.81 0.31
N VAL A 44 -13.48 -4.60 -0.46
CA VAL A 44 -14.16 -4.10 -1.67
C VAL A 44 -15.60 -3.67 -1.36
N GLN A 45 -16.24 -4.34 -0.40
CA GLN A 45 -17.63 -4.11 -0.03
C GLN A 45 -17.81 -2.94 0.94
N HIS A 46 -16.89 -2.78 1.89
CA HIS A 46 -16.98 -1.75 2.93
C HIS A 46 -16.58 -0.31 2.51
N PRO A 47 -15.64 -0.06 1.57
CA PRO A 47 -15.24 1.30 1.19
C PRO A 47 -16.26 2.07 0.36
N LYS A 48 -17.38 1.47 -0.05
CA LYS A 48 -18.52 2.28 -0.49
C LYS A 48 -18.99 3.27 0.58
N ALA A 49 -18.67 3.02 1.86
CA ALA A 49 -18.88 3.98 2.94
C ALA A 49 -17.74 5.03 3.08
N GLN A 50 -16.56 4.79 2.52
CA GLN A 50 -15.36 5.64 2.64
C GLN A 50 -14.98 6.38 1.34
N ASN A 51 -15.80 6.27 0.28
CA ASN A 51 -15.54 6.85 -1.06
C ASN A 51 -14.18 6.47 -1.67
N ILE A 52 -13.66 5.26 -1.40
CA ILE A 52 -12.39 4.81 -1.99
C ILE A 52 -12.65 4.23 -3.38
N ASP A 53 -12.00 4.80 -4.39
CA ASP A 53 -11.98 4.28 -5.74
C ASP A 53 -10.78 3.34 -5.90
N TRP A 54 -11.00 2.03 -5.80
CA TRP A 54 -9.94 1.02 -5.96
C TRP A 54 -9.29 1.01 -7.34
N ASP A 55 -9.93 1.61 -8.35
CA ASP A 55 -9.29 1.80 -9.63
C ASP A 55 -8.19 2.87 -9.48
N ARG A 56 -8.47 4.00 -8.84
CA ARG A 56 -7.48 5.09 -8.74
C ARG A 56 -6.61 5.04 -7.49
N SER A 57 -6.86 4.09 -6.60
CA SER A 57 -6.15 3.89 -5.33
C SER A 57 -5.04 2.86 -5.46
N VAL A 58 -4.04 2.98 -4.59
CA VAL A 58 -2.90 2.05 -4.53
C VAL A 58 -2.86 1.40 -3.16
N MET A 59 -2.81 0.06 -3.15
CA MET A 59 -2.50 -0.68 -1.93
C MET A 59 -1.01 -0.53 -1.63
N VAL A 60 -0.68 0.09 -0.50
CA VAL A 60 0.71 0.31 -0.06
C VAL A 60 1.24 -0.95 0.61
N ASP A 61 0.44 -1.52 1.52
CA ASP A 61 0.69 -2.79 2.17
C ASP A 61 -0.63 -3.48 2.53
N LEU A 62 -0.56 -4.80 2.67
CA LEU A 62 -1.69 -5.62 3.11
C LEU A 62 -1.16 -6.77 3.95
N HIS A 63 -1.70 -6.90 5.15
CA HIS A 63 -1.40 -7.93 6.12
C HIS A 63 -2.68 -8.71 6.43
N LEU A 64 -2.61 -10.02 6.22
CA LEU A 64 -3.67 -10.95 6.59
C LEU A 64 -3.17 -11.74 7.80
N GLU A 65 -3.90 -11.68 8.90
CA GLU A 65 -3.56 -12.42 10.10
C GLU A 65 -3.86 -13.90 9.88
N GLN A 66 -2.81 -14.73 9.86
CA GLN A 66 -2.94 -16.16 9.60
C GLN A 66 -2.95 -17.00 10.89
N TYR A 67 -2.61 -16.40 12.03
CA TYR A 67 -2.47 -17.08 13.32
C TYR A 67 -3.08 -16.25 14.44
N GLY A 68 -4.28 -16.61 14.89
CA GLY A 68 -4.93 -15.97 16.05
C GLY A 68 -6.27 -15.30 15.75
N GLY A 69 -6.66 -15.21 14.48
CA GLY A 69 -7.91 -14.60 14.06
C GLY A 69 -8.00 -14.49 12.54
N TYR A 70 -8.93 -13.65 12.10
CA TYR A 70 -9.13 -13.31 10.69
C TYR A 70 -9.03 -11.80 10.53
N GLY A 71 -7.88 -11.25 10.92
CA GLY A 71 -7.56 -9.83 10.83
C GLY A 71 -7.08 -9.45 9.42
N VAL A 72 -7.51 -8.27 8.96
CA VAL A 72 -7.07 -7.64 7.73
C VAL A 72 -6.63 -6.23 8.06
N SER A 73 -5.34 -5.96 7.92
CA SER A 73 -4.77 -4.65 8.18
C SER A 73 -3.84 -4.19 7.07
N GLY A 74 -3.64 -2.90 6.99
CA GLY A 74 -2.68 -2.31 6.06
C GLY A 74 -3.00 -0.87 5.72
N THR A 75 -2.34 -0.36 4.69
CA THR A 75 -2.42 1.03 4.27
C THR A 75 -2.81 1.12 2.80
N VAL A 76 -3.81 1.95 2.52
CA VAL A 76 -4.20 2.30 1.16
C VAL A 76 -3.94 3.79 0.91
N LEU A 77 -3.36 4.10 -0.24
CA LEU A 77 -3.32 5.45 -0.78
C LEU A 77 -4.55 5.66 -1.67
N THR A 78 -5.48 6.49 -1.22
CA THR A 78 -6.74 6.75 -1.93
C THR A 78 -6.53 7.60 -3.18
N GLN A 79 -7.52 7.66 -4.06
CA GLN A 79 -7.52 8.53 -5.24
C GLN A 79 -7.34 10.01 -4.93
N GLU A 80 -7.65 10.45 -3.70
CA GLU A 80 -7.45 11.83 -3.23
C GLU A 80 -6.05 12.05 -2.63
N GLN A 81 -5.12 11.12 -2.85
CA GLN A 81 -3.76 11.14 -2.31
C GLN A 81 -3.73 11.14 -0.77
N ARG A 82 -4.70 10.46 -0.15
CA ARG A 82 -4.75 10.28 1.30
C ARG A 82 -4.28 8.90 1.70
N PHE A 83 -3.45 8.83 2.73
CA PHE A 83 -3.03 7.57 3.33
C PHE A 83 -4.05 7.18 4.39
N VAL A 84 -4.73 6.05 4.17
CA VAL A 84 -5.71 5.52 5.10
C VAL A 84 -5.20 4.16 5.58
N GLU A 85 -4.91 4.09 6.87
CA GLU A 85 -4.61 2.83 7.55
C GLU A 85 -5.93 2.17 7.94
N PHE A 86 -6.03 0.87 7.73
CA PHE A 86 -7.17 0.05 8.15
C PHE A 86 -6.71 -1.11 9.02
N ASP A 87 -7.52 -1.44 10.01
CA ASP A 87 -7.37 -2.63 10.86
C ASP A 87 -8.77 -3.20 11.14
N LEU A 88 -9.07 -4.32 10.49
CA LEU A 88 -10.40 -4.91 10.41
C LEU A 88 -10.36 -6.34 10.90
N ASP A 89 -11.23 -6.69 11.84
CA ASP A 89 -11.55 -8.08 12.13
C ASP A 89 -12.63 -8.55 11.16
N THR A 90 -12.43 -9.73 10.60
CA THR A 90 -13.28 -10.29 9.55
C THR A 90 -13.75 -11.70 9.90
N ASN A 91 -14.61 -12.26 9.06
CA ASN A 91 -14.92 -13.68 9.12
C ASN A 91 -13.80 -14.54 8.51
N GLU A 92 -13.93 -15.87 8.63
CA GLU A 92 -12.89 -16.82 8.23
C GLU A 92 -12.42 -16.71 6.77
N ASP A 93 -13.32 -16.26 5.90
CA ASP A 93 -13.08 -16.13 4.46
C ASP A 93 -12.74 -14.69 4.04
N TYR A 94 -12.52 -13.77 4.98
CA TYR A 94 -12.22 -12.35 4.74
C TYR A 94 -13.27 -11.64 3.87
N SER A 95 -14.50 -12.12 3.93
CA SER A 95 -15.59 -11.70 3.05
C SER A 95 -16.50 -10.65 3.67
N ALA A 96 -16.59 -10.61 4.99
CA ALA A 96 -17.37 -9.66 5.75
C ALA A 96 -16.64 -9.27 7.04
N LEU A 97 -16.99 -8.12 7.61
CA LEU A 97 -16.53 -7.73 8.94
C LEU A 97 -17.11 -8.66 10.01
N ASP A 98 -16.32 -8.92 11.04
CA ASP A 98 -16.82 -9.45 12.29
C ASP A 98 -17.73 -8.39 12.94
N ALA A 99 -18.94 -8.77 13.36
CA ALA A 99 -19.93 -7.84 13.90
C ALA A 99 -19.52 -7.23 15.25
N ILE A 100 -18.56 -7.85 15.96
CA ILE A 100 -18.11 -7.47 17.30
C ILE A 100 -16.63 -7.05 17.27
N GLY A 101 -15.91 -7.39 16.19
CA GLY A 101 -14.50 -7.10 16.03
C GLY A 101 -14.17 -5.67 15.61
N ARG A 102 -12.88 -5.43 15.40
CA ARG A 102 -12.31 -4.13 15.00
C ARG A 102 -12.78 -3.72 13.62
N ASN A 103 -13.06 -2.43 13.46
CA ASN A 103 -13.35 -1.78 12.19
C ASN A 103 -12.73 -0.39 12.20
N LEU A 104 -11.40 -0.34 12.17
CA LEU A 104 -10.64 0.90 12.21
C LEU A 104 -10.30 1.34 10.79
N TRP A 105 -10.59 2.61 10.51
CA TRP A 105 -10.09 3.34 9.35
C TRP A 105 -9.56 4.67 9.86
N CYS A 106 -8.28 4.94 9.64
CA CYS A 106 -7.60 6.12 10.16
C CYS A 106 -6.91 6.85 9.01
N ASP A 107 -7.25 8.13 8.84
CA ASP A 107 -6.49 9.01 7.94
C ASP A 107 -5.15 9.33 8.59
N VAL A 108 -4.09 8.73 8.06
CA VAL A 108 -2.70 8.91 8.51
C VAL A 108 -1.91 9.77 7.54
N THR A 109 -2.58 10.52 6.65
CA THR A 109 -1.93 11.37 5.64
C THR A 109 -0.97 12.37 6.25
N GLU A 110 -1.37 13.07 7.31
CA GLU A 110 -0.51 14.06 8.00
C GLU A 110 0.65 13.42 8.77
N GLN A 111 0.52 12.15 9.13
CA GLN A 111 1.54 11.37 9.83
C GLN A 111 2.51 10.69 8.87
N THR A 112 2.10 10.53 7.60
CA THR A 112 2.88 9.88 6.56
C THR A 112 3.82 10.87 5.92
N SER A 113 5.13 10.67 6.09
CA SER A 113 6.12 11.48 5.38
C SER A 113 6.00 11.28 3.87
N THR A 114 5.83 12.39 3.14
CA THR A 114 5.85 12.45 1.67
C THR A 114 7.08 13.19 1.13
N SER A 115 8.11 13.32 1.96
CA SER A 115 9.33 14.03 1.60
C SER A 115 10.19 13.25 0.61
N ARG A 116 10.61 13.91 -0.48
CA ARG A 116 11.62 13.40 -1.42
C ARG A 116 13.06 13.55 -0.90
N HIS A 117 13.27 14.25 0.22
CA HIS A 117 14.58 14.49 0.80
C HIS A 117 14.54 14.41 2.33
N GLU A 118 14.54 13.20 2.86
CA GLU A 118 14.72 12.92 4.28
C GLU A 118 16.17 12.58 4.60
N ARG A 119 16.73 13.30 5.56
CA ARG A 119 18.13 13.16 5.95
C ARG A 119 18.37 11.76 6.52
N GLY A 120 19.16 10.95 5.80
CA GLY A 120 19.51 9.57 6.20
C GLY A 120 18.61 8.47 5.63
N ILE A 121 17.47 8.82 5.02
CA ILE A 121 16.51 7.85 4.42
C ILE A 121 16.41 8.04 2.90
N GLY A 122 16.54 9.28 2.42
CA GLY A 122 16.36 9.63 1.01
C GLY A 122 14.91 9.98 0.72
N VAL A 123 14.23 9.18 -0.11
CA VAL A 123 12.81 9.37 -0.46
C VAL A 123 11.96 8.53 0.49
N SER A 124 10.93 9.13 1.08
CA SER A 124 10.00 8.43 1.98
C SER A 124 9.09 7.45 1.22
N ASP A 125 8.55 6.46 1.92
CA ASP A 125 7.67 5.46 1.30
C ASP A 125 6.35 6.11 0.82
N GLY A 126 5.85 7.14 1.52
CA GLY A 126 4.71 7.93 1.07
C GLY A 126 4.99 8.70 -0.23
N ALA A 127 6.21 9.24 -0.41
CA ALA A 127 6.59 9.89 -1.66
C ALA A 127 6.64 8.90 -2.84
N TRP A 128 7.12 7.67 -2.60
CA TRP A 128 7.09 6.61 -3.60
C TRP A 128 5.67 6.15 -3.92
N ALA A 129 4.80 6.00 -2.92
CA ALA A 129 3.41 5.61 -3.13
C ALA A 129 2.68 6.61 -4.03
N LEU A 130 2.86 7.92 -3.81
CA LEU A 130 2.30 8.97 -4.67
C LEU A 130 2.82 8.89 -6.10
N GLU A 131 4.13 8.68 -6.28
CA GLU A 131 4.72 8.55 -7.62
C GLU A 131 4.23 7.30 -8.35
N ILE A 132 4.11 6.18 -7.64
CA ILE A 132 3.60 4.92 -8.20
C ILE A 132 2.11 5.05 -8.56
N GLN A 133 1.31 5.70 -7.72
CA GLN A 133 -0.09 6.00 -8.04
C GLN A 133 -0.21 6.83 -9.32
N ALA A 134 0.57 7.90 -9.43
CA ALA A 134 0.57 8.72 -10.65
C ALA A 134 0.98 7.91 -11.89
N GLN A 135 1.98 7.03 -11.79
CA GLN A 135 2.39 6.14 -12.89
C GLN A 135 1.27 5.16 -13.28
N LEU A 136 0.63 4.53 -12.30
CA LEU A 136 -0.44 3.55 -12.55
C LEU A 136 -1.72 4.18 -13.10
N ASN A 137 -1.99 5.44 -12.76
CA ASN A 137 -3.12 6.20 -13.29
C ASN A 137 -2.82 6.84 -14.66
N GLY A 138 -1.59 6.74 -15.18
CA GLY A 138 -1.17 7.44 -16.39
C GLY A 138 -1.06 8.96 -16.24
N GLU A 139 -0.95 9.44 -14.99
CA GLU A 139 -0.81 10.85 -14.62
C GLU A 139 0.66 11.27 -14.47
N ALA A 140 1.59 10.31 -14.45
CA ALA A 140 3.02 10.58 -14.50
C ALA A 140 3.48 10.81 -15.94
N ASP A 141 3.95 12.03 -16.22
CA ASP A 141 4.65 12.34 -17.47
C ASP A 141 5.93 11.50 -17.54
N ASP A 142 6.14 10.81 -18.66
CA ASP A 142 7.27 9.90 -18.92
C ASP A 142 8.60 10.67 -19.17
N ASN A 143 8.79 11.82 -18.53
CA ASN A 143 9.97 12.67 -18.68
C ASN A 143 10.36 13.35 -17.36
N ALA A 144 11.27 12.71 -16.62
CA ALA A 144 12.24 13.39 -15.74
C ALA A 144 13.52 12.57 -15.62
#